data_AF-A0A924WXS2-F1
#
_entry.id   AF-A0A924WXS2-F1
#
_cell.length_a   1.000
_cell.length_b   1.000
_cell.length_c   1.000
_cell.angle_alpha   90.00
_cell.angle_beta   90.00
_cell.angle_gamma   90.00
#
_symmetry.space_group_name_H-M   'P 1'
#
loop_
_entity.id
_entity.type
_entity.pdbx_description
1 polymer ?
#
loop_
_entity_poly.entity_id
_entity_poly.type
_entity_poly.pdbx_seq_one_letter_code
_entity_poly.pdbx_strand_id
1 'polypeptide(L)'
;MTSRRDPKRLQQAVANARTDRERAVALYQLAVFHDNNGREAIALPNYRRAISLGLDAKTEVRALAWLASSLYKTDQSAAALRCSQKAIAASHCPEKLKQFLESLQRRIRRKREVKES
;
A
#
# COMPACT_ATOMS: atom_id res chain seq x y z
N MET A 1 6.66 0.37 -24.13
CA MET A 1 6.30 -1.01 -23.72
C MET A 1 6.64 -1.18 -22.24
N THR A 2 5.67 -0.97 -21.34
CA THR A 2 5.86 -1.24 -19.91
C THR A 2 5.88 -2.75 -19.72
N SER A 3 7.06 -3.32 -19.47
CA SER A 3 7.20 -4.74 -19.15
C SER A 3 6.23 -5.07 -18.01
N ARG A 4 5.16 -5.82 -18.32
CA ARG A 4 4.23 -6.33 -17.32
C ARG A 4 5.09 -7.15 -16.36
N ARG A 5 5.29 -6.66 -15.14
CA ARG A 5 6.08 -7.38 -14.14
C ARG A 5 5.48 -8.79 -14.01
N ASP A 6 6.24 -9.81 -14.35
CA ASP A 6 5.80 -11.20 -14.29
C ASP A 6 5.60 -11.58 -12.81
N PRO A 7 4.40 -12.02 -12.39
CA PRO A 7 4.15 -12.43 -11.02
C PRO A 7 5.11 -13.51 -10.54
N LYS A 8 5.54 -14.44 -11.41
CA LYS A 8 6.51 -15.48 -11.03
C LYS A 8 7.87 -14.89 -10.69
N ARG A 9 8.33 -13.90 -11.45
CA ARG A 9 9.59 -13.19 -11.17
C ARG A 9 9.52 -12.43 -9.85
N LEU A 10 8.39 -11.79 -9.55
CA LEU A 10 8.19 -11.09 -8.28
C LEU A 10 8.15 -12.06 -7.09
N GLN A 11 7.49 -13.21 -7.23
CA GLN A 11 7.51 -14.27 -6.22
C GLN A 11 8.92 -14.82 -6.01
N GLN A 12 9.66 -15.07 -7.09
CA GLN A 12 11.04 -15.52 -7.02
C GLN A 12 11.94 -14.49 -6.34
N ALA A 13 11.72 -13.19 -6.58
CA ALA A 13 12.47 -12.13 -5.89
C ALA A 13 12.22 -12.13 -4.38
N VAL A 14 10.99 -12.42 -3.94
CA VAL A 14 10.68 -12.58 -2.50
C VAL A 14 11.38 -13.81 -1.93
N ALA A 15 11.37 -14.93 -2.65
CA ALA A 15 12.03 -16.18 -2.22
C ALA A 15 13.55 -16.07 -2.18
N ASN A 16 14.16 -15.34 -3.13
CA ASN A 16 15.61 -15.19 -3.25
C ASN A 16 16.19 -14.08 -2.37
N ALA A 17 15.34 -13.24 -1.76
CA ALA A 17 15.79 -12.15 -0.89
C ALA A 17 16.58 -12.69 0.31
N ARG A 18 17.81 -12.20 0.48
CA ARG A 18 18.76 -12.65 1.51
C ARG A 18 18.75 -11.74 2.73
N THR A 19 18.23 -10.53 2.59
CA THR A 19 18.09 -9.56 3.68
C THR A 19 16.64 -9.11 3.85
N ASP A 20 16.30 -8.63 5.04
CA ASP A 20 14.97 -8.08 5.31
C ASP A 20 14.67 -6.87 4.43
N ARG A 21 15.67 -6.04 4.13
CA ARG A 21 15.54 -4.91 3.20
C ARG A 21 15.20 -5.35 1.78
N GLU A 22 15.91 -6.33 1.25
CA GLU A 22 15.61 -6.90 -0.08
C GLU A 22 14.20 -7.52 -0.10
N ARG A 23 13.85 -8.25 0.95
CA ARG A 23 12.55 -8.90 1.09
C ARG A 23 11.43 -7.87 1.18
N ALA A 24 11.64 -6.78 1.92
CA ALA A 24 10.70 -5.67 2.03
C ALA A 24 10.42 -5.05 0.65
N VAL A 25 11.46 -4.76 -0.13
CA VAL A 25 11.32 -4.20 -1.49
C VAL A 25 10.61 -5.17 -2.42
N ALA A 26 10.98 -6.46 -2.40
CA ALA A 26 10.34 -7.48 -3.23
C ALA A 26 8.85 -7.65 -2.90
N LEU A 27 8.50 -7.70 -1.61
CA LEU A 27 7.11 -7.77 -1.15
C LEU A 27 6.31 -6.52 -1.53
N TYR A 28 6.91 -5.33 -1.42
CA TYR A 28 6.27 -4.09 -1.87
C TYR A 28 5.96 -4.13 -3.37
N GLN A 29 6.90 -4.60 -4.20
CA GLN A 29 6.70 -4.70 -5.64
C GLN A 29 5.63 -5.75 -6.01
N LEU A 30 5.60 -6.88 -5.29
CA LEU A 30 4.56 -7.90 -5.44
C LEU A 30 3.18 -7.37 -5.03
N ALA A 31 3.11 -6.62 -3.93
CA ALA A 31 1.88 -5.96 -3.48
C ALA A 31 1.35 -4.98 -4.53
N VAL A 32 2.21 -4.09 -5.06
CA VAL A 32 1.87 -3.15 -6.13
C VAL A 32 1.39 -3.88 -7.38
N PHE A 33 2.02 -5.01 -7.74
CA PHE A 33 1.54 -5.81 -8.85
C PHE A 33 0.11 -6.32 -8.61
N HIS A 34 -0.18 -6.88 -7.44
CA HIS A 34 -1.52 -7.37 -7.12
C HIS A 34 -2.57 -6.24 -7.08
N ASP A 35 -2.27 -5.11 -6.44
CA ASP A 35 -3.17 -3.96 -6.37
C ASP A 35 -3.48 -3.38 -7.77
N ASN A 36 -2.47 -3.23 -8.62
CA ASN A 36 -2.65 -2.78 -10.01
C ASN A 36 -3.48 -3.74 -10.88
N ASN A 37 -3.67 -4.98 -10.44
CA ASN A 37 -4.49 -5.99 -11.12
C ASN A 37 -5.83 -6.24 -10.39
N GLY A 38 -6.26 -5.36 -9.50
CA GLY A 38 -7.54 -5.49 -8.77
C GLY A 38 -7.57 -6.69 -7.82
N ARG A 39 -6.40 -7.10 -7.30
CA ARG A 39 -6.27 -8.20 -6.33
C ARG A 39 -5.86 -7.66 -4.97
N GLU A 40 -6.63 -6.69 -4.48
CA GLU A 40 -6.35 -5.95 -3.25
C GLU A 40 -6.15 -6.88 -2.05
N ALA A 41 -7.03 -7.88 -1.88
CA ALA A 41 -6.95 -8.84 -0.78
C ALA A 41 -5.61 -9.60 -0.73
N ILE A 42 -5.00 -9.85 -1.90
CA ILE A 42 -3.67 -10.48 -2.01
C ILE A 42 -2.56 -9.46 -1.78
N ALA A 43 -2.76 -8.19 -2.19
CA ALA A 43 -1.79 -7.13 -1.97
C ALA A 43 -1.63 -6.75 -0.48
N LEU A 44 -2.72 -6.75 0.29
CA LEU A 44 -2.74 -6.33 1.70
C LEU A 44 -1.67 -6.99 2.59
N PRO A 45 -1.56 -8.33 2.66
CA PRO A 45 -0.54 -8.98 3.50
C PRO A 45 0.88 -8.64 3.03
N ASN A 46 1.10 -8.51 1.72
CA ASN A 46 2.40 -8.17 1.16
C ASN A 46 2.84 -6.75 1.54
N TYR A 47 1.94 -5.75 1.44
CA TYR A 47 2.24 -4.39 1.92
C TYR A 47 2.55 -4.34 3.41
N ARG A 48 1.75 -5.01 4.24
CA ARG A 48 1.96 -5.04 5.69
C ARG A 48 3.30 -5.66 6.04
N ARG A 49 3.65 -6.77 5.40
CA ARG A 49 4.93 -7.44 5.63
C ARG A 49 6.10 -6.59 5.15
N ALA A 50 5.99 -5.96 3.99
CA ALA A 50 7.01 -5.05 3.47
C ALA A 50 7.31 -3.91 4.45
N ILE A 51 6.27 -3.24 4.97
CA ILE A 51 6.42 -2.17 5.97
C ILE A 51 7.07 -2.70 7.25
N SER A 52 6.66 -3.88 7.73
CA SER A 52 7.21 -4.47 8.97
C SER A 52 8.69 -4.84 8.87
N LEU A 53 9.19 -5.11 7.67
CA LEU A 53 10.58 -5.51 7.42
C LEU A 53 11.52 -4.30 7.23
N GLY A 54 10.98 -3.08 7.23
CA GLY A 54 11.75 -1.86 7.02
C GLY A 54 11.94 -1.52 5.54
N LEU A 55 11.12 -0.60 5.05
CA LEU A 55 11.32 0.05 3.76
C LEU A 55 12.13 1.33 3.96
N ASP A 56 12.79 1.82 2.91
CA ASP A 56 13.29 3.19 2.94
C ASP A 56 12.11 4.17 3.05
N ALA A 57 12.34 5.33 3.66
CA ALA A 57 11.27 6.27 4.00
C ALA A 57 10.40 6.67 2.80
N LYS A 58 10.97 6.83 1.59
CA LYS A 58 10.19 7.20 0.40
C LYS A 58 9.32 6.04 -0.09
N THR A 59 9.81 4.81 0.01
CA THR A 59 9.04 3.61 -0.37
C THR A 59 7.99 3.27 0.69
N GLU A 60 8.29 3.45 1.96
CA GLU A 60 7.35 3.24 3.05
C GLU A 60 6.11 4.14 2.92
N VAL A 61 6.29 5.43 2.63
CA VAL A 61 5.17 6.36 2.44
C VAL A 61 4.27 5.92 1.28
N ARG A 62 4.86 5.45 0.18
CA ARG A 62 4.10 4.90 -0.96
C ARG A 62 3.40 3.61 -0.58
N ALA A 63 4.05 2.71 0.14
CA ALA A 63 3.47 1.46 0.63
C ALA A 63 2.25 1.74 1.53
N LEU A 64 2.36 2.69 2.46
CA LEU A 64 1.25 3.12 3.32
C LEU A 64 0.09 3.72 2.51
N ALA A 65 0.39 4.53 1.49
CA ALA A 65 -0.63 5.14 0.65
C ALA A 65 -1.42 4.10 -0.17
N TRP A 66 -0.72 3.15 -0.79
CA TRP A 66 -1.36 2.08 -1.56
C TRP A 66 -2.07 1.09 -0.66
N LEU A 67 -1.49 0.74 0.49
CA LEU A 67 -2.19 -0.04 1.51
C LEU A 67 -3.50 0.63 1.94
N ALA A 68 -3.51 1.95 2.16
CA ALA A 68 -4.73 2.68 2.50
C ALA A 68 -5.79 2.58 1.39
N SER A 69 -5.39 2.72 0.12
CA SER A 69 -6.27 2.58 -1.04
C SER A 69 -6.87 1.17 -1.13
N SER A 70 -6.03 0.13 -1.06
CA SER A 70 -6.48 -1.27 -1.11
C SER A 70 -7.40 -1.60 0.08
N LEU A 71 -7.09 -1.13 1.29
CA LEU A 71 -7.94 -1.32 2.48
C LEU A 71 -9.33 -0.68 2.30
N TYR A 72 -9.41 0.51 1.71
CA TYR A 72 -10.68 1.18 1.44
C TYR A 72 -11.54 0.39 0.44
N LYS A 73 -10.92 -0.14 -0.62
CA LYS A 73 -11.60 -0.98 -1.63
C LYS A 73 -12.09 -2.30 -1.05
N THR A 74 -11.39 -2.85 -0.04
CA THR A 74 -11.81 -4.07 0.68
C THR A 74 -12.62 -3.76 1.95
N ASP A 75 -13.29 -2.60 2.01
CA ASP A 75 -14.21 -2.22 3.10
C ASP A 75 -13.60 -2.09 4.51
N GLN A 76 -12.28 -2.00 4.63
CA GLN A 76 -11.56 -1.81 5.90
C GLN A 76 -11.33 -0.32 6.20
N SER A 77 -12.41 0.47 6.21
CA SER A 77 -12.40 1.94 6.32
C SER A 77 -11.55 2.49 7.48
N ALA A 78 -11.65 1.90 8.67
CA ALA A 78 -10.89 2.35 9.84
C ALA A 78 -9.38 2.16 9.68
N ALA A 79 -8.96 1.03 9.10
CA ALA A 79 -7.56 0.76 8.84
C ALA A 79 -7.03 1.64 7.70
N ALA A 80 -7.82 1.84 6.64
CA ALA A 80 -7.50 2.74 5.54
C ALA A 80 -7.23 4.17 6.04
N LEU A 81 -8.06 4.68 6.95
CA LEU A 81 -7.89 6.01 7.53
C LEU A 81 -6.55 6.11 8.27
N ARG A 82 -6.25 5.15 9.16
CA ARG A 82 -4.98 5.15 9.90
C ARG A 82 -3.76 5.11 8.98
N CYS A 83 -3.78 4.26 7.94
CA CYS A 83 -2.68 4.18 6.97
C CYS A 83 -2.51 5.51 6.20
N SER A 84 -3.61 6.12 5.76
CA SER A 84 -3.55 7.42 5.07
C SER A 84 -2.99 8.54 5.95
N GLN A 85 -3.37 8.58 7.24
CA GLN A 85 -2.86 9.56 8.19
C GLN A 85 -1.35 9.40 8.42
N LYS A 86 -0.89 8.15 8.61
CA LYS A 86 0.54 7.85 8.75
C LYS A 86 1.34 8.27 7.51
N ALA A 87 0.82 8.02 6.31
CA ALA A 87 1.49 8.43 5.08
C ALA A 87 1.59 9.95 4.95
N ILE A 88 0.52 10.70 5.28
CA ILE A 88 0.52 12.18 5.23
C ILE A 88 1.48 12.77 6.26
N ALA A 89 1.54 12.20 7.47
CA ALA A 89 2.38 12.69 8.56
C ALA A 89 3.89 12.45 8.33
N ALA A 90 4.25 11.61 7.36
CA ALA A 90 5.65 11.31 7.08
C ALA A 90 6.36 12.48 6.37
N SER A 91 7.57 12.81 6.81
CA SER A 91 8.36 13.96 6.34
C SER A 91 8.64 13.97 4.82
N HIS A 92 8.54 12.82 4.16
CA HIS A 92 8.81 12.67 2.73
C HIS A 92 7.55 12.42 1.88
N CYS A 93 6.35 12.74 2.39
CA CYS A 93 5.12 12.61 1.62
C CYS A 93 5.10 13.60 0.45
N PRO A 94 5.10 13.13 -0.83
CA PRO A 94 4.98 14.03 -1.96
C PRO A 94 3.62 14.73 -1.95
N GLU A 95 3.59 16.01 -2.31
CA GLU A 95 2.37 16.84 -2.26
C GLU A 95 1.20 16.23 -3.07
N LYS A 96 1.46 15.73 -4.27
CA LYS A 96 0.44 15.03 -5.08
C LYS A 96 -0.13 13.79 -4.37
N LEU A 97 0.71 13.06 -3.64
CA LEU A 97 0.27 11.88 -2.90
C LEU A 97 -0.54 12.29 -1.67
N LYS A 98 -0.15 13.37 -1.00
CA LYS A 98 -0.91 13.95 0.11
C LYS A 98 -2.32 14.35 -0.31
N GLN A 99 -2.46 15.09 -1.42
CA GLN A 99 -3.76 15.50 -1.98
C GLN A 99 -4.65 14.30 -2.34
N PHE A 100 -4.06 13.24 -2.91
CA PHE A 100 -4.75 11.98 -3.15
C PHE A 100 -5.28 11.37 -1.84
N LEU A 101 -4.42 11.28 -0.80
CA LEU A 101 -4.78 10.71 0.49
C LEU A 101 -5.85 11.51 1.23
N GLU A 102 -5.79 12.85 1.19
CA GLU A 102 -6.83 13.70 1.77
C GLU A 102 -8.19 13.49 1.08
N SER A 103 -8.17 13.31 -0.24
CA SER A 103 -9.37 12.96 -1.01
C SER A 103 -9.90 11.57 -0.65
N LEU A 104 -9.01 10.59 -0.44
CA LEU A 104 -9.37 9.26 0.06
C LEU A 104 -9.99 9.34 1.47
N GLN A 105 -9.42 10.14 2.39
CA GLN A 105 -9.95 10.33 3.74
C GLN A 105 -11.36 10.90 3.73
N ARG A 106 -11.65 11.88 2.87
CA ARG A 106 -13.02 12.41 2.69
C ARG A 106 -13.99 11.33 2.24
N ARG A 107 -13.59 10.46 1.32
CA ARG A 107 -14.42 9.31 0.87
C ARG A 107 -14.64 8.30 2.00
N ILE A 108 -13.61 7.98 2.77
CA ILE A 108 -13.69 7.06 3.91
C ILE A 108 -14.70 7.59 4.95
N ARG A 109 -14.62 8.88 5.31
CA ARG A 109 -15.52 9.49 6.30
C ARG A 109 -16.98 9.40 5.87
N ARG A 110 -17.30 9.81 4.64
CA ARG A 110 -18.65 9.69 4.07
C ARG A 110 -19.15 8.25 4.05
N LYS A 111 -18.30 7.28 3.65
CA LYS A 111 -18.68 5.85 3.63
C LYS A 111 -19.00 5.32 5.02
N ARG A 112 -18.36 5.85 6.07
CA ARG A 112 -18.63 5.46 7.46
C ARG A 112 -19.95 6.06 7.97
N GLU A 113 -20.19 7.34 7.71
CA GLU A 113 -21.45 8.04 8.06
C GLU A 113 -22.67 7.32 7.47
N VAL A 114 -22.57 6.84 6.23
CA VAL A 114 -23.65 6.07 5.56
C VAL A 114 -23.86 4.68 6.16
N LYS A 115 -22.82 4.04 6.72
CA LYS A 115 -22.95 2.73 7.38
C LYS A 115 -23.46 2.80 8.81
N GLU A 116 -23.36 3.98 9.43
CA GLU A 116 -23.77 4.25 10.81
C GLU A 116 -25.17 4.89 10.87
N SER A 117 -25.76 5.26 9.72
CA SER A 117 -27.15 5.72 9.55
C SER A 117 -28.10 4.58 9.21
#